data_AF-A0A971YJK6-F1
#
_entry.id   AF-A0A971YJK6-F1
#
_cell.length_a   1.000
_cell.length_b   1.000
_cell.length_c   1.000
_cell.angle_alpha   90.00
_cell.angle_beta   90.00
_cell.angle_gamma   90.00
#
_symmetry.space_group_name_H-M   'P 1'
#
loop_
_entity.id
_entity.type
_entity.pdbx_description
1 polymer ?
#
loop_
_entity_poly.entity_id
_entity_poly.type
_entity_poly.pdbx_seq_one_letter_code
_entity_poly.pdbx_strand_id
1 'polypeptide(L)'
;MSLLLDKVKEVTKTLVPVVVLVLIICFTIVNVSTDVLVRFLVGSVLLLIGLTIFLWGVDLAMNPIGEYMSREVATSKSPVKIAILSFLLGFLVTVAEPDLLILGNQIEDASGGFLGSALIVYMVSIGVGVMILLGIFRLLRDRPLNRFMAITYGLILVMGFFVSQEFLAIAFDSSGATTGALTTPFVLALSLGLSNVKGGKYTEENSFGLVGIMSAGPILAVMVLSIISRQKNIHGDAAEYVFHEGIIGPILETMPHIFLESLLALLPITVLFFIFNFVKFKIKKHEMLGIIRGLVFSLMGLVIFLTAVNSGFMDMGRIIGMEIAKMSRGLLIATGFVLGLIVVLVEPAVHVLGSQIEDVTGGYIPVNLIRVTLSLGVGTAIALSMVRIVVPAVKLWYFILPAFATAVLLSFKSNPIFVGIAYDAGGVASGPMTATFVLALAQGAASTIETANVLVDGFGVIAMVATAPVLSLMILGTIFQRRKVVELKHEAEETSPAAVMPITLSDFNHDCLIAVANRGYAEYIVDLAKEAGATGATIFHGRGTGDHQAVLLPIVNIELQPEKEIVCLITDIDISANVASHILEDEQLAEKGEVAVYIAPTVALIKDLSQN
;
A
#
# COMPACT_ATOMS: atom_id res chain seq x y z
N MET A 1 10.09 24.10 1.81
CA MET A 1 9.31 23.78 3.02
C MET A 1 10.17 22.82 3.85
N SER A 2 10.31 22.99 5.16
CA SER A 2 11.13 22.04 5.94
C SER A 2 10.44 20.68 5.99
N LEU A 3 11.16 19.59 5.71
CA LEU A 3 10.67 18.19 5.76
C LEU A 3 9.80 17.90 7.01
N LEU A 4 10.17 18.48 8.16
CA LEU A 4 9.42 18.37 9.40
C LEU A 4 7.99 18.96 9.32
N LEU A 5 7.81 20.11 8.67
CA LEU A 5 6.47 20.72 8.53
C LEU A 5 5.56 19.87 7.64
N ASP A 6 6.12 19.23 6.61
CA ASP A 6 5.37 18.32 5.77
C ASP A 6 4.91 17.08 6.58
N LYS A 7 5.78 16.54 7.45
CA LYS A 7 5.43 15.47 8.39
C LYS A 7 4.40 15.88 9.44
N VAL A 8 4.52 17.08 10.02
CA VAL A 8 3.49 17.61 10.93
C VAL A 8 2.15 17.67 10.22
N LYS A 9 2.11 18.18 8.98
CA LYS A 9 0.87 18.29 8.19
C LYS A 9 0.28 16.92 7.86
N GLU A 10 1.13 15.97 7.50
CA GLU A 10 0.75 14.57 7.22
C GLU A 10 0.11 13.90 8.45
N VAL A 11 0.80 13.92 9.60
CA VAL A 11 0.30 13.33 10.85
C VAL A 11 -0.95 14.05 11.35
N THR A 12 -0.98 15.38 11.29
CA THR A 12 -2.15 16.19 11.73
C THR A 12 -3.40 15.85 10.93
N LYS A 13 -3.28 15.74 9.59
CA LYS A 13 -4.41 15.38 8.72
C LYS A 13 -4.97 14.00 9.06
N THR A 14 -4.12 13.09 9.51
CA THR A 14 -4.49 11.71 9.85
C THR A 14 -5.14 11.62 11.23
N LEU A 15 -4.50 12.25 12.22
CA LEU A 15 -4.87 12.11 13.63
C LEU A 15 -6.07 12.98 14.03
N VAL A 16 -6.09 14.25 13.62
CA VAL A 16 -7.10 15.21 14.10
C VAL A 16 -8.52 14.79 13.78
N PRO A 17 -8.86 14.28 12.58
CA PRO A 17 -10.22 13.82 12.28
C PRO A 17 -10.68 12.68 13.19
N VAL A 18 -9.78 11.76 13.55
CA VAL A 18 -10.08 10.69 14.50
C VAL A 18 -10.29 11.26 15.90
N VAL A 19 -9.42 12.16 16.36
CA VAL A 19 -9.56 12.84 17.66
C VAL A 19 -10.88 13.61 17.74
N VAL A 20 -11.26 14.34 16.69
CA VAL A 20 -12.52 15.08 16.62
C VAL A 20 -13.72 14.13 16.68
N LEU A 21 -13.70 13.02 15.94
CA LEU A 21 -14.75 12.01 16.01
C LEU A 21 -14.90 11.47 17.44
N VAL A 22 -13.78 11.13 18.08
CA VAL A 22 -13.75 10.62 19.44
C VAL A 22 -14.32 11.63 20.43
N LEU A 23 -13.95 12.91 20.32
CA LEU A 23 -14.50 13.97 21.16
C LEU A 23 -16.01 14.14 20.96
N ILE A 24 -16.50 14.06 19.72
CA ILE A 24 -17.94 14.09 19.43
C ILE A 24 -18.63 12.93 20.16
N ILE A 25 -18.10 11.71 20.07
CA ILE A 25 -18.65 10.54 20.75
C ILE A 25 -18.65 10.75 22.28
N CYS A 26 -17.55 11.23 22.86
CA CYS A 26 -17.44 11.46 24.31
C CYS A 26 -18.38 12.57 24.83
N PHE A 27 -18.66 13.61 24.04
CA PHE A 27 -19.55 14.69 24.49
C PHE A 27 -21.03 14.44 24.19
N THR A 28 -21.37 13.47 23.33
CA THR A 28 -22.76 13.24 22.90
C THR A 28 -23.32 11.87 23.26
N ILE A 29 -22.49 10.82 23.26
CA ILE A 29 -22.93 9.43 23.36
C ILE A 29 -22.40 8.77 24.63
N VAL A 30 -21.08 8.85 24.86
CA VAL A 30 -20.40 8.10 25.93
C VAL A 30 -19.89 9.03 27.01
N ASN A 31 -20.36 8.89 28.24
CA ASN A 31 -19.86 9.68 29.37
C ASN A 31 -18.56 9.07 29.91
N VAL A 32 -17.42 9.67 29.57
CA VAL A 32 -16.09 9.23 29.99
C VAL A 32 -15.61 10.07 31.17
N SER A 33 -14.85 9.48 32.10
CA SER A 33 -14.26 10.23 33.21
C SER A 33 -13.33 11.34 32.70
N THR A 34 -13.30 12.46 33.43
CA THR A 34 -12.46 13.62 33.07
C THR A 34 -10.99 13.23 32.94
N ASP A 35 -10.50 12.34 33.81
CA ASP A 35 -9.11 11.88 33.80
C ASP A 35 -8.75 11.15 32.50
N VAL A 36 -9.62 10.25 32.04
CA VAL A 36 -9.44 9.52 30.78
C VAL A 36 -9.53 10.46 29.58
N LEU A 37 -10.47 11.42 29.60
CA LEU A 37 -10.60 12.41 28.53
C LEU A 37 -9.36 13.30 28.42
N VAL A 38 -8.84 13.80 29.55
CA VAL A 38 -7.62 14.62 29.57
C VAL A 38 -6.41 13.78 29.18
N ARG A 39 -6.31 12.54 29.65
CA ARG A 39 -5.23 11.62 29.26
C ARG A 39 -5.25 11.30 27.77
N PHE A 40 -6.44 11.13 27.18
CA PHE A 40 -6.59 10.98 25.74
C PHE A 40 -6.15 12.23 24.97
N LEU A 41 -6.46 13.43 25.44
CA LEU A 41 -6.03 14.68 24.80
C LEU A 41 -4.50 14.87 24.89
N VAL A 42 -3.92 14.67 26.07
CA VAL A 42 -2.46 14.71 26.27
C VAL A 42 -1.79 13.63 25.42
N GLY A 43 -2.31 12.41 25.43
CA GLY A 43 -1.87 11.30 24.60
C GLY A 43 -1.96 11.64 23.10
N SER A 44 -3.04 12.27 22.65
CA SER A 44 -3.18 12.69 21.24
C SER A 44 -2.13 13.72 20.83
N VAL A 45 -1.80 14.68 21.70
CA VAL A 45 -0.72 15.66 21.44
C VAL A 45 0.64 14.96 21.41
N LEU A 46 0.91 14.07 22.36
CA LEU A 46 2.15 13.29 22.38
C LEU A 46 2.27 12.36 21.18
N LEU A 47 1.17 11.73 20.74
CA LEU A 47 1.12 10.87 19.55
C LEU A 47 1.46 11.69 18.30
N LEU A 48 0.90 12.88 18.15
CA LEU A 48 1.23 13.79 17.05
C LEU A 48 2.72 14.11 17.02
N ILE A 49 3.29 14.51 18.15
CA ILE A 49 4.71 14.86 18.28
C ILE A 49 5.59 13.63 18.03
N GLY A 50 5.29 12.52 18.68
CA GLY A 50 6.04 11.27 18.61
C GLY A 50 6.09 10.70 17.20
N LEU A 51 4.92 10.56 16.55
CA LEU A 51 4.84 10.02 15.19
C LEU A 51 5.52 10.96 14.18
N THR A 52 5.39 12.28 14.34
CA THR A 52 6.08 13.24 13.48
C THR A 52 7.61 13.10 13.59
N ILE A 53 8.14 13.08 14.81
CA ILE A 53 9.59 12.96 15.06
C ILE A 53 10.08 11.59 14.57
N PHE A 54 9.29 10.53 14.77
CA PHE A 54 9.60 9.19 14.32
C PHE A 54 9.73 9.13 12.80
N LEU A 55 8.70 9.55 12.06
CA LEU A 55 8.69 9.57 10.59
C LEU A 55 9.82 10.43 10.03
N TRP A 56 10.11 11.56 10.65
CA TRP A 56 11.23 12.40 10.25
C TRP A 56 12.59 11.71 10.51
N GLY A 57 12.72 10.97 11.61
CA GLY A 57 13.89 10.13 11.88
C GLY A 57 14.06 8.99 10.87
N VAL A 58 12.95 8.35 10.46
CA VAL A 58 12.90 7.32 9.41
C VAL A 58 13.41 7.88 8.08
N ASP A 59 12.97 9.09 7.68
CA ASP A 59 13.43 9.73 6.45
C ASP A 59 14.95 10.02 6.46
N LEU A 60 15.48 10.40 7.62
CA LEU A 60 16.91 10.74 7.78
C LEU A 60 17.83 9.51 7.92
N ALA A 61 17.30 8.37 8.37
CA ALA A 61 18.09 7.17 8.64
C ALA A 61 17.64 5.95 7.85
N MET A 62 16.40 5.48 8.04
CA MET A 62 15.92 4.21 7.48
C MET A 62 15.84 4.25 5.95
N ASN A 63 15.41 5.36 5.36
CA ASN A 63 15.35 5.50 3.91
C ASN A 63 16.76 5.41 3.28
N PRO A 64 17.77 6.20 3.71
CA PRO A 64 19.16 6.02 3.25
C PRO A 64 19.71 4.61 3.49
N ILE A 65 19.47 4.03 4.69
CA ILE A 65 19.90 2.66 5.00
C ILE A 65 19.30 1.68 3.98
N GLY A 66 18.01 1.81 3.66
CA GLY A 66 17.32 1.02 2.66
C GLY A 66 17.86 1.18 1.25
N GLU A 67 18.21 2.40 0.84
CA GLU A 67 18.80 2.66 -0.48
C GLU A 67 20.17 1.98 -0.63
N TYR A 68 21.06 2.11 0.36
CA TYR A 68 22.36 1.44 0.34
C TYR A 68 22.22 -0.09 0.34
N MET A 69 21.28 -0.61 1.13
CA MET A 69 21.04 -2.05 1.24
C MET A 69 20.40 -2.64 -0.01
N SER A 70 19.41 -1.96 -0.60
CA SER A 70 18.75 -2.40 -1.83
C SER A 70 19.71 -2.44 -3.01
N ARG A 71 20.59 -1.44 -3.15
CA ARG A 71 21.66 -1.44 -4.16
C ARG A 71 22.64 -2.59 -3.97
N GLU A 72 22.96 -2.94 -2.73
CA GLU A 72 23.80 -4.09 -2.42
C GLU A 72 23.16 -5.41 -2.85
N VAL A 73 21.86 -5.58 -2.58
CA VAL A 73 21.09 -6.75 -3.02
C VAL A 73 21.05 -6.81 -4.55
N ALA A 74 20.72 -5.70 -5.21
CA ALA A 74 20.52 -5.63 -6.65
C ALA A 74 21.81 -5.87 -7.47
N THR A 75 22.96 -5.40 -6.97
CA THR A 75 24.24 -5.55 -7.66
C THR A 75 24.98 -6.85 -7.31
N SER A 76 24.46 -7.62 -6.35
CA SER A 76 25.07 -8.89 -5.96
C SER A 76 24.89 -9.96 -7.04
N LYS A 77 25.98 -10.59 -7.46
CA LYS A 77 25.96 -11.74 -8.38
C LYS A 77 25.72 -13.08 -7.69
N SER A 78 25.77 -13.11 -6.35
CA SER A 78 25.64 -14.35 -5.58
C SER A 78 24.19 -14.53 -5.11
N PRO A 79 23.50 -15.60 -5.53
CA PRO A 79 22.12 -15.85 -5.09
C PRO A 79 22.04 -16.08 -3.58
N VAL A 80 23.09 -16.66 -2.97
CA VAL A 80 23.16 -16.84 -1.52
C VAL A 80 23.24 -15.50 -0.79
N LYS A 81 24.05 -14.55 -1.29
CA LYS A 81 24.12 -13.20 -0.70
C LYS A 81 22.81 -12.45 -0.87
N ILE A 82 22.17 -12.54 -2.04
CA ILE A 82 20.84 -11.96 -2.28
C ILE A 82 19.85 -12.54 -1.26
N ALA A 83 19.82 -13.87 -1.09
CA ALA A 83 18.93 -14.54 -0.16
C ALA A 83 19.12 -14.05 1.28
N ILE A 84 20.36 -14.10 1.80
CA ILE A 84 20.66 -13.70 3.18
C ILE A 84 20.32 -12.24 3.42
N LEU A 85 20.73 -11.33 2.51
CA LEU A 85 20.46 -9.91 2.67
C LEU A 85 18.97 -9.59 2.58
N SER A 86 18.26 -10.15 1.60
CA SER A 86 16.82 -9.95 1.45
C SER A 86 16.06 -10.42 2.70
N PHE A 87 16.42 -11.59 3.22
CA PHE A 87 15.85 -12.12 4.45
C PHE A 87 16.13 -11.21 5.65
N LEU A 88 17.39 -10.83 5.86
CA LEU A 88 17.78 -9.99 7.00
C LEU A 88 17.13 -8.62 6.93
N LEU A 89 17.05 -7.99 5.75
CA LEU A 89 16.41 -6.69 5.60
C LEU A 89 14.92 -6.78 5.94
N GLY A 90 14.21 -7.76 5.39
CA GLY A 90 12.82 -7.98 5.73
C GLY A 90 12.61 -8.22 7.22
N PHE A 91 13.38 -9.13 7.80
CA PHE A 91 13.32 -9.45 9.23
C PHE A 91 13.57 -8.22 10.11
N LEU A 92 14.66 -7.49 9.89
CA LEU A 92 15.09 -6.41 10.79
C LEU A 92 14.20 -5.17 10.69
N VAL A 93 13.70 -4.84 9.50
CA VAL A 93 12.75 -3.74 9.30
C VAL A 93 11.42 -4.07 9.99
N THR A 94 10.98 -5.32 9.91
CA THR A 94 9.73 -5.77 10.57
C THR A 94 9.85 -5.77 12.10
N VAL A 95 11.00 -6.16 12.66
CA VAL A 95 11.24 -6.06 14.12
C VAL A 95 11.14 -4.61 14.61
N ALA A 96 11.55 -3.66 13.77
CA ALA A 96 11.47 -2.23 14.05
C ALA A 96 10.09 -1.61 13.78
N GLU A 97 9.11 -2.38 13.32
CA GLU A 97 7.78 -1.86 12.98
C GLU A 97 6.95 -1.56 14.24
N PRO A 98 6.60 -0.28 14.51
CA PRO A 98 5.81 0.09 15.68
C PRO A 98 4.47 -0.65 15.78
N ASP A 99 3.77 -0.81 14.67
CA ASP A 99 2.44 -1.41 14.65
C ASP A 99 2.48 -2.90 15.06
N LEU A 100 3.57 -3.60 14.71
CA LEU A 100 3.81 -4.98 15.15
C LEU A 100 4.14 -5.06 16.65
N LEU A 101 4.91 -4.10 17.19
CA LEU A 101 5.18 -4.02 18.63
C LEU A 101 3.89 -3.79 19.42
N ILE A 102 3.03 -2.89 18.93
CA ILE A 102 1.71 -2.61 19.53
C ILE A 102 0.82 -3.85 19.47
N LEU A 103 0.77 -4.54 18.32
CA LEU A 103 -0.02 -5.76 18.18
C LEU A 103 0.52 -6.87 19.10
N GLY A 104 1.83 -7.04 19.19
CA GLY A 104 2.48 -8.01 20.08
C GLY A 104 2.06 -7.82 21.53
N ASN A 105 2.10 -6.59 22.02
CA ASN A 105 1.67 -6.25 23.40
C ASN A 105 0.17 -6.52 23.58
N GLN A 106 -0.66 -6.16 22.61
CA GLN A 106 -2.10 -6.45 22.67
C GLN A 106 -2.40 -7.97 22.68
N ILE A 107 -1.64 -8.78 21.96
CA ILE A 107 -1.78 -10.25 21.97
C ILE A 107 -1.34 -10.80 23.32
N GLU A 108 -0.25 -10.29 23.89
CA GLU A 108 0.24 -10.70 25.21
C GLU A 108 -0.82 -10.41 26.29
N ASP A 109 -1.34 -9.19 26.31
CA ASP A 109 -2.40 -8.76 27.24
C ASP A 109 -3.67 -9.61 27.09
N ALA A 110 -4.15 -9.78 25.86
CA ALA A 110 -5.38 -10.53 25.57
C ALA A 110 -5.24 -12.04 25.79
N SER A 111 -4.02 -12.57 25.75
CA SER A 111 -3.74 -13.99 26.02
C SER A 111 -3.40 -14.28 27.49
N GLY A 112 -3.40 -13.27 28.36
CA GLY A 112 -3.00 -13.42 29.76
C GLY A 112 -1.51 -13.75 29.93
N GLY A 113 -0.65 -13.24 29.05
CA GLY A 113 0.80 -13.48 29.07
C GLY A 113 1.24 -14.80 28.44
N PHE A 114 0.31 -15.58 27.88
CA PHE A 114 0.63 -16.89 27.31
C PHE A 114 1.40 -16.79 25.98
N LEU A 115 1.06 -15.80 25.16
CA LEU A 115 1.78 -15.46 23.94
C LEU A 115 2.59 -14.19 24.18
N GLY A 116 3.87 -14.35 24.51
CA GLY A 116 4.76 -13.20 24.73
C GLY A 116 4.92 -12.34 23.47
N SER A 117 4.89 -11.02 23.64
CA SER A 117 5.01 -10.02 22.58
C SER A 117 6.27 -10.24 21.72
N ALA A 118 7.42 -10.44 22.37
CA ALA A 118 8.69 -10.70 21.67
C ALA A 118 8.65 -11.94 20.78
N LEU A 119 7.96 -13.01 21.20
CA LEU A 119 7.83 -14.23 20.41
C LEU A 119 7.00 -13.97 19.15
N ILE A 120 5.89 -13.25 19.27
CA ILE A 120 5.08 -12.85 18.11
C ILE A 120 5.89 -11.97 17.16
N VAL A 121 6.53 -10.92 17.67
CA VAL A 121 7.33 -9.97 16.87
C VAL A 121 8.40 -10.73 16.06
N TYR A 122 9.20 -11.58 16.70
CA TYR A 122 10.25 -12.33 16.00
C TYR A 122 9.70 -13.38 15.02
N MET A 123 8.66 -14.13 15.39
CA MET A 123 8.07 -15.12 14.49
C MET A 123 7.48 -14.47 13.24
N VAL A 124 6.72 -13.39 13.41
CA VAL A 124 6.15 -12.60 12.32
C VAL A 124 7.27 -12.03 11.43
N SER A 125 8.33 -11.50 12.05
CA SER A 125 9.48 -10.94 11.32
C SER A 125 10.24 -12.00 10.51
N ILE A 126 10.35 -13.24 11.03
CA ILE A 126 10.92 -14.37 10.27
C ILE A 126 10.04 -14.67 9.04
N GLY A 127 8.72 -14.70 9.22
CA GLY A 127 7.76 -14.89 8.12
C GLY A 127 7.92 -13.85 7.02
N VAL A 128 8.00 -12.57 7.40
CA VAL A 128 8.27 -11.46 6.47
C VAL A 128 9.61 -11.66 5.75
N GLY A 129 10.69 -11.92 6.48
CA GLY A 129 12.02 -12.12 5.89
C GLY A 129 12.03 -13.25 4.85
N VAL A 130 11.36 -14.38 5.14
CA VAL A 130 11.22 -15.49 4.18
C VAL A 130 10.45 -15.06 2.94
N MET A 131 9.32 -14.35 3.10
CA MET A 131 8.49 -13.96 1.96
C MET A 131 9.15 -12.86 1.11
N ILE A 132 9.88 -11.92 1.70
CA ILE A 132 10.67 -10.94 0.94
C ILE A 132 11.77 -11.63 0.15
N LEU A 133 12.47 -12.59 0.75
CA LEU A 133 13.44 -13.42 0.03
C LEU A 133 12.79 -14.09 -1.19
N LEU A 134 11.65 -14.76 -1.00
CA LEU A 134 10.93 -15.44 -2.08
C LEU A 134 10.41 -14.46 -3.15
N GLY A 135 9.92 -13.28 -2.72
CA GLY A 135 9.43 -12.21 -3.59
C GLY A 135 10.54 -11.61 -4.46
N ILE A 136 11.73 -11.42 -3.90
CA ILE A 136 12.91 -10.96 -4.65
C ILE A 136 13.34 -12.01 -5.67
N PHE A 137 13.34 -13.30 -5.33
CA PHE A 137 13.61 -14.35 -6.32
C PHE A 137 12.53 -14.47 -7.40
N ARG A 138 11.26 -14.21 -7.06
CA ARG A 138 10.17 -14.11 -8.04
C ARG A 138 10.44 -12.97 -9.02
N LEU A 139 10.74 -11.78 -8.49
CA LEU A 139 11.05 -10.58 -9.26
C LEU A 139 12.25 -10.82 -10.18
N LEU A 140 13.37 -11.33 -9.64
CA LEU A 140 14.59 -11.61 -10.41
C LEU A 140 14.39 -12.64 -11.53
N ARG A 141 13.38 -13.52 -11.42
CA ARG A 141 13.06 -14.56 -12.42
C ARG A 141 11.87 -14.22 -13.33
N ASP A 142 11.33 -12.99 -13.27
CA ASP A 142 10.14 -12.55 -14.03
C ASP A 142 8.96 -13.52 -13.90
N ARG A 143 8.75 -14.06 -12.70
CA ARG A 143 7.60 -14.94 -12.44
C ARG A 143 6.36 -14.08 -12.15
N PRO A 144 5.22 -14.38 -12.79
CA PRO A 144 4.03 -13.56 -12.67
C PRO A 144 3.47 -13.60 -11.24
N LEU A 145 3.04 -12.44 -10.75
CA LEU A 145 2.61 -12.26 -9.36
C LEU A 145 1.35 -13.08 -9.02
N ASN A 146 0.36 -13.13 -9.92
CA ASN A 146 -0.89 -13.84 -9.71
C ASN A 146 -0.69 -15.33 -9.34
N ARG A 147 0.23 -16.04 -10.03
CA ARG A 147 0.55 -17.44 -9.72
C ARG A 147 1.22 -17.58 -8.37
N PHE A 148 2.12 -16.65 -8.02
CA PHE A 148 2.77 -16.65 -6.72
C PHE A 148 1.73 -16.50 -5.61
N MET A 149 0.86 -15.48 -5.70
CA MET A 149 -0.17 -15.23 -4.71
C MET A 149 -1.19 -16.37 -4.63
N ALA A 150 -1.58 -16.98 -5.75
CA ALA A 150 -2.48 -18.13 -5.77
C ALA A 150 -1.89 -19.34 -5.01
N ILE A 151 -0.60 -19.64 -5.19
CA ILE A 151 0.07 -20.71 -4.46
C ILE A 151 0.14 -20.36 -2.96
N THR A 152 0.55 -19.14 -2.63
CA THR A 152 0.70 -18.69 -1.24
C THR A 152 -0.62 -18.70 -0.48
N TYR A 153 -1.70 -18.13 -1.03
CA TYR A 153 -3.02 -18.17 -0.40
C TYR A 153 -3.64 -19.57 -0.42
N GLY A 154 -3.33 -20.40 -1.43
CA GLY A 154 -3.68 -21.81 -1.42
C GLY A 154 -3.04 -22.56 -0.24
N LEU A 155 -1.77 -22.29 0.05
CA LEU A 155 -1.08 -22.82 1.22
C LEU A 155 -1.69 -22.31 2.53
N ILE A 156 -1.98 -21.01 2.64
CA ILE A 156 -2.66 -20.42 3.81
C ILE A 156 -4.01 -21.09 4.05
N LEU A 157 -4.79 -21.34 2.98
CA LEU A 157 -6.08 -22.01 3.06
C LEU A 157 -5.93 -23.44 3.60
N VAL A 158 -4.96 -24.20 3.09
CA VAL A 158 -4.69 -25.57 3.56
C VAL A 158 -4.27 -25.57 5.04
N MET A 159 -3.36 -24.68 5.43
CA MET A 159 -2.93 -24.56 6.82
C MET A 159 -4.05 -24.10 7.74
N GLY A 160 -4.96 -23.26 7.23
CA GLY A 160 -6.13 -22.77 7.94
C GLY A 160 -7.03 -23.85 8.54
N PHE A 161 -7.07 -25.05 7.95
CA PHE A 161 -7.81 -26.20 8.51
C PHE A 161 -7.16 -26.80 9.77
N PHE A 162 -5.87 -26.51 10.01
CA PHE A 162 -5.09 -27.07 11.12
C PHE A 162 -4.86 -26.07 12.27
N VAL A 163 -5.29 -24.83 12.11
CA VAL A 163 -5.03 -23.71 13.02
C VAL A 163 -6.29 -23.36 13.83
N SER A 164 -6.14 -22.91 15.07
CA SER A 164 -7.27 -22.50 15.90
C SER A 164 -7.83 -21.12 15.48
N GLN A 165 -9.02 -20.76 15.97
CA GLN A 165 -9.66 -19.49 15.56
C GLN A 165 -8.92 -18.26 16.11
N GLU A 166 -8.34 -18.36 17.30
CA GLU A 166 -7.52 -17.32 17.94
C GLU A 166 -6.29 -17.05 17.10
N PHE A 167 -5.52 -18.10 16.79
CA PHE A 167 -4.31 -17.97 15.97
C PHE A 167 -4.62 -17.53 14.54
N LEU A 168 -5.78 -17.88 13.99
CA LEU A 168 -6.22 -17.36 12.70
C LEU A 168 -6.41 -15.84 12.74
N ALA A 169 -7.14 -15.33 13.75
CA ALA A 169 -7.37 -13.90 13.90
C ALA A 169 -6.04 -13.15 14.09
N ILE A 170 -5.18 -13.66 14.97
CA ILE A 170 -3.83 -13.12 15.21
C ILE A 170 -2.97 -13.16 13.94
N ALA A 171 -3.02 -14.26 13.16
CA ALA A 171 -2.19 -14.42 11.96
C ALA A 171 -2.51 -13.38 10.90
N PHE A 172 -3.80 -13.14 10.64
CA PHE A 172 -4.21 -12.15 9.65
C PHE A 172 -4.10 -10.71 10.17
N ASP A 173 -4.31 -10.45 11.47
CA ASP A 173 -4.02 -9.12 12.03
C ASP A 173 -2.53 -8.80 11.98
N SER A 174 -1.67 -9.79 12.24
CA SER A 174 -0.21 -9.67 12.11
C SER A 174 0.20 -9.28 10.68
N SER A 175 -0.55 -9.72 9.67
CA SER A 175 -0.33 -9.32 8.27
C SER A 175 -0.40 -7.80 8.11
N GLY A 176 -1.51 -7.19 8.56
CA GLY A 176 -1.72 -5.73 8.45
C GLY A 176 -0.89 -4.91 9.43
N ALA A 177 -0.43 -5.50 10.55
CA ALA A 177 0.48 -4.81 11.47
C ALA A 177 1.94 -4.75 10.97
N THR A 178 2.31 -5.57 9.97
CA THR A 178 3.64 -5.48 9.33
C THR A 178 3.72 -4.50 8.16
N THR A 179 2.62 -3.81 7.84
CA THR A 179 2.54 -2.89 6.70
C THR A 179 2.41 -1.45 7.13
N GLY A 180 2.91 -1.14 8.33
CA GLY A 180 2.85 0.18 8.92
C GLY A 180 3.82 1.19 8.28
N ALA A 181 3.98 2.30 8.99
CA ALA A 181 4.64 3.51 8.54
C ALA A 181 6.12 3.34 8.15
N LEU A 182 6.79 2.28 8.62
CA LEU A 182 8.21 2.04 8.36
C LEU A 182 8.45 0.97 7.29
N THR A 183 7.78 -0.17 7.41
CA THR A 183 8.03 -1.35 6.56
C THR A 183 7.53 -1.16 5.13
N THR A 184 6.33 -0.60 4.94
CA THR A 184 5.73 -0.45 3.60
C THR A 184 6.55 0.45 2.68
N PRO A 185 6.92 1.70 3.06
CA PRO A 185 7.76 2.55 2.22
C PRO A 185 9.12 1.92 1.91
N PHE A 186 9.72 1.24 2.89
CA PHE A 186 11.00 0.56 2.73
C PHE A 186 10.92 -0.57 1.69
N VAL A 187 9.90 -1.43 1.79
CA VAL A 187 9.73 -2.58 0.88
C VAL A 187 9.34 -2.12 -0.52
N LEU A 188 8.54 -1.07 -0.66
CA LEU A 188 8.28 -0.44 -1.96
C LEU A 188 9.56 0.14 -2.57
N ALA A 189 10.38 0.86 -1.79
CA ALA A 189 11.66 1.38 -2.25
C ALA A 189 12.63 0.25 -2.68
N LEU A 190 12.65 -0.85 -1.92
CA LEU A 190 13.42 -2.06 -2.27
C LEU A 190 12.92 -2.69 -3.59
N SER A 191 11.60 -2.80 -3.76
CA SER A 191 10.97 -3.34 -4.97
C SER A 191 11.30 -2.48 -6.20
N LEU A 192 11.07 -1.17 -6.10
CA LEU A 192 11.36 -0.19 -7.14
C LEU A 192 12.85 -0.15 -7.49
N GLY A 193 13.72 -0.07 -6.48
CA GLY A 193 15.17 -0.06 -6.67
C GLY A 193 15.67 -1.32 -7.38
N LEU A 194 15.15 -2.50 -6.99
CA LEU A 194 15.52 -3.76 -7.62
C LEU A 194 14.97 -3.88 -9.05
N SER A 195 13.72 -3.46 -9.28
CA SER A 195 13.10 -3.47 -10.61
C SER A 195 13.84 -2.56 -11.60
N ASN A 196 14.22 -1.36 -11.16
CA ASN A 196 14.97 -0.41 -11.97
C ASN A 196 16.38 -0.88 -12.30
N VAL A 197 17.10 -1.48 -11.33
CA VAL A 197 18.44 -2.02 -11.58
C VAL A 197 18.40 -3.23 -12.50
N LYS A 198 17.36 -4.06 -12.38
CA LYS A 198 17.19 -5.24 -13.24
C LYS A 198 16.86 -4.83 -14.69
N GLY A 199 15.95 -3.87 -14.87
CA GLY A 199 15.44 -3.44 -16.17
C GLY A 199 14.64 -4.52 -16.92
N GLY A 200 14.12 -4.16 -18.09
CA GLY A 200 13.44 -5.08 -19.01
C GLY A 200 11.94 -4.82 -19.17
N LYS A 201 11.27 -5.70 -19.94
CA LYS A 201 9.85 -5.54 -20.34
C LYS A 201 8.86 -5.52 -19.17
N TYR A 202 9.23 -6.14 -18.03
CA TYR A 202 8.37 -6.26 -16.85
C TYR A 202 8.72 -5.27 -15.74
N THR A 203 9.49 -4.21 -16.00
CA THR A 203 9.93 -3.27 -14.97
C THR A 203 8.74 -2.63 -14.22
N GLU A 204 7.71 -2.16 -14.92
CA GLU A 204 6.53 -1.56 -14.27
C GLU A 204 5.71 -2.58 -13.45
N GLU A 205 5.50 -3.79 -13.99
CA GLU A 205 4.80 -4.87 -13.27
C GLU A 205 5.57 -5.28 -12.01
N ASN A 206 6.89 -5.39 -12.11
CA ASN A 206 7.76 -5.81 -11.02
C ASN A 206 7.97 -4.73 -9.94
N SER A 207 7.62 -3.49 -10.22
CA SER A 207 7.65 -2.40 -9.22
C SER A 207 6.68 -2.64 -8.08
N PHE A 208 5.57 -3.34 -8.33
CA PHE A 208 4.49 -3.59 -7.38
C PHE A 208 4.38 -5.07 -6.96
N GLY A 209 3.65 -5.32 -5.88
CA GLY A 209 3.30 -6.63 -5.36
C GLY A 209 4.25 -7.19 -4.31
N LEU A 210 5.41 -6.56 -4.06
CA LEU A 210 6.34 -7.06 -3.04
C LEU A 210 5.79 -6.86 -1.62
N VAL A 211 5.05 -5.79 -1.37
CA VAL A 211 4.38 -5.56 -0.07
C VAL A 211 3.31 -6.62 0.13
N GLY A 212 2.49 -6.90 -0.89
CA GLY A 212 1.51 -7.98 -0.83
C GLY A 212 2.11 -9.36 -0.57
N ILE A 213 3.24 -9.68 -1.21
CA ILE A 213 4.00 -10.92 -0.97
C ILE A 213 4.48 -10.98 0.49
N MET A 214 5.06 -9.89 0.99
CA MET A 214 5.52 -9.78 2.36
C MET A 214 4.38 -10.02 3.35
N SER A 215 3.21 -9.43 3.15
CA SER A 215 2.04 -9.53 4.04
C SER A 215 1.55 -10.97 4.23
N ALA A 216 1.82 -11.89 3.31
CA ALA A 216 1.52 -13.30 3.51
C ALA A 216 2.46 -14.00 4.52
N GLY A 217 3.66 -13.45 4.74
CA GLY A 217 4.67 -14.00 5.65
C GLY A 217 4.23 -14.09 7.11
N PRO A 218 3.73 -13.00 7.71
CA PRO A 218 3.14 -13.00 9.06
C PRO A 218 2.06 -14.07 9.23
N ILE A 219 1.17 -14.21 8.23
CA ILE A 219 0.08 -15.19 8.26
C ILE A 219 0.65 -16.60 8.36
N LEU A 220 1.56 -16.94 7.45
CA LEU A 220 2.20 -18.25 7.42
C LEU A 220 2.98 -18.52 8.72
N ALA A 221 3.71 -17.54 9.24
CA ALA A 221 4.53 -17.70 10.43
C ALA A 221 3.71 -17.96 11.69
N VAL A 222 2.62 -17.21 11.90
CA VAL A 222 1.74 -17.41 13.06
C VAL A 222 0.94 -18.71 12.92
N MET A 223 0.53 -19.10 11.70
CA MET A 223 -0.09 -20.41 11.47
C MET A 223 0.86 -21.56 11.79
N VAL A 224 2.13 -21.46 11.37
CA VAL A 224 3.18 -22.43 11.71
C VAL A 224 3.41 -22.48 13.22
N LEU A 225 3.47 -21.32 13.88
CA LEU A 225 3.56 -21.24 15.34
C LEU A 225 2.40 -21.99 16.00
N SER A 226 1.16 -21.79 15.56
CA SER A 226 -0.02 -22.49 16.07
C SER A 226 0.11 -24.02 15.94
N ILE A 227 0.52 -24.49 14.76
CA ILE A 227 0.68 -25.92 14.47
C ILE A 227 1.79 -26.56 15.32
N ILE A 228 2.92 -25.85 15.50
CA ILE A 228 4.04 -26.32 16.32
C ILE A 228 3.67 -26.33 17.80
N SER A 229 3.07 -25.26 18.29
CA SER A 229 2.67 -25.13 19.69
C SER A 229 1.55 -26.12 20.05
N ARG A 230 0.76 -26.60 19.06
CA ARG A 230 -0.41 -27.50 19.24
C ARG A 230 -1.43 -26.99 20.25
N GLN A 231 -1.39 -25.70 20.56
CA GLN A 231 -2.26 -25.06 21.51
C GLN A 231 -3.61 -24.83 20.84
N LYS A 232 -4.68 -25.28 21.52
CA LYS A 232 -6.06 -25.06 21.13
C LYS A 232 -6.79 -24.43 22.30
N ASN A 233 -7.62 -23.44 22.02
CA ASN A 233 -8.39 -22.70 23.01
C ASN A 233 -7.48 -22.04 24.07
N ILE A 234 -6.78 -20.97 23.67
CA ILE A 234 -6.06 -20.13 24.62
C ILE A 234 -7.11 -19.44 25.49
N HIS A 235 -7.42 -20.06 26.64
CA HIS A 235 -8.30 -19.53 27.68
C HIS A 235 -7.49 -18.74 28.71
N GLY A 236 -6.63 -17.83 28.26
CA GLY A 236 -6.20 -16.77 29.15
C GLY A 236 -7.44 -15.94 29.46
N ASP A 237 -7.86 -15.86 30.73
CA ASP A 237 -8.73 -14.75 31.11
C ASP A 237 -7.94 -13.49 30.81
N ALA A 238 -8.37 -12.75 29.79
CA ALA A 238 -7.83 -11.43 29.54
C ALA A 238 -7.87 -10.68 30.87
N ALA A 239 -6.72 -10.20 31.34
CA ALA A 239 -6.66 -9.53 32.64
C ALA A 239 -7.75 -8.46 32.69
N GLU A 240 -8.51 -8.41 33.79
CA GLU A 240 -9.53 -7.38 33.96
C GLU A 240 -8.91 -6.02 33.66
N TYR A 241 -9.54 -5.26 32.76
CA TYR A 241 -9.02 -3.96 32.38
C TYR A 241 -9.05 -3.04 33.60
N VAL A 242 -7.87 -2.74 34.15
CA VAL A 242 -7.73 -1.84 35.29
C VAL A 242 -7.71 -0.41 34.79
N PHE A 243 -8.66 0.40 35.26
CA PHE A 243 -8.67 1.84 35.01
C PHE A 243 -7.48 2.47 35.72
N HIS A 244 -6.52 2.97 34.93
CA HIS A 244 -5.43 3.78 35.47
C HIS A 244 -5.97 5.12 35.98
N GLU A 245 -5.73 5.44 37.24
CA GLU A 245 -6.08 6.74 37.82
C GLU A 245 -5.00 7.79 37.50
N GLY A 246 -5.43 9.03 37.23
CA GLY A 246 -4.55 10.14 36.92
C GLY A 246 -4.07 10.24 35.47
N ILE A 247 -3.39 11.36 35.18
CA ILE A 247 -3.03 11.78 33.82
C ILE A 247 -1.55 11.51 33.51
N ILE A 248 -0.63 11.97 34.38
CA ILE A 248 0.83 11.95 34.13
C ILE A 248 1.49 10.66 34.65
N GLY A 249 0.98 10.08 35.74
CA GLY A 249 1.54 8.87 36.35
C GLY A 249 1.69 7.69 35.36
N PRO A 250 0.60 7.26 34.70
CA PRO A 250 0.64 6.15 33.74
C PRO A 250 1.62 6.38 32.57
N ILE A 251 1.76 7.63 32.13
CA ILE A 251 2.70 8.03 31.07
C ILE A 251 4.14 7.82 31.55
N LEU A 252 4.49 8.32 32.74
CA LEU A 252 5.84 8.24 33.29
C LEU A 252 6.26 6.81 33.66
N GLU A 253 5.33 5.99 34.15
CA GLU A 253 5.60 4.62 34.56
C GLU A 253 5.88 3.71 33.36
N THR A 254 5.18 3.91 32.24
CA THR A 254 5.33 3.08 31.04
C THR A 254 6.58 3.45 30.21
N MET A 255 7.02 4.72 30.28
CA MET A 255 8.09 5.26 29.43
C MET A 255 9.45 4.53 29.52
N PRO A 256 9.97 4.11 30.70
CA PRO A 256 11.25 3.41 30.79
C PRO A 256 11.25 2.05 30.10
N HIS A 257 10.15 1.30 30.23
CA HIS A 257 10.01 0.00 29.56
C HIS A 257 9.95 0.17 28.04
N ILE A 258 9.11 1.11 27.57
CA ILE A 258 8.99 1.43 26.14
C ILE A 258 10.32 1.92 25.56
N PHE A 259 11.14 2.65 26.33
CA PHE A 259 12.48 3.04 25.89
C PHE A 259 13.36 1.82 25.60
N LEU A 260 13.36 0.83 26.47
CA LEU A 260 14.15 -0.38 26.29
C LEU A 260 13.64 -1.20 25.10
N GLU A 261 12.32 -1.38 24.97
CA GLU A 261 11.71 -2.07 23.82
C GLU A 261 12.07 -1.39 22.50
N SER A 262 11.91 -0.06 22.42
CA SER A 262 12.22 0.74 21.24
C SER A 262 13.69 0.66 20.87
N LEU A 263 14.58 0.69 21.88
CA LEU A 263 16.02 0.54 21.68
C LEU A 263 16.35 -0.85 21.13
N LEU A 264 15.80 -1.92 21.72
CA LEU A 264 16.01 -3.29 21.28
C LEU A 264 15.43 -3.57 19.89
N ALA A 265 14.34 -2.89 19.52
CA ALA A 265 13.73 -2.99 18.20
C ALA A 265 14.61 -2.36 17.09
N LEU A 266 15.19 -1.18 17.34
CA LEU A 266 16.02 -0.46 16.36
C LEU A 266 17.48 -0.91 16.32
N LEU A 267 17.98 -1.53 17.39
CA LEU A 267 19.38 -1.93 17.51
C LEU A 267 19.84 -2.93 16.42
N PRO A 268 19.09 -4.00 16.09
CA PRO A 268 19.51 -4.98 15.11
C PRO A 268 19.78 -4.40 13.70
N ILE A 269 18.88 -3.55 13.18
CA ILE A 269 19.06 -2.89 11.88
C ILE A 269 20.21 -1.89 11.91
N THR A 270 20.34 -1.15 13.02
CA THR A 270 21.42 -0.19 13.24
C THR A 270 22.79 -0.89 13.22
N VAL A 271 22.92 -2.00 13.94
CA VAL A 271 24.15 -2.81 13.99
C VAL A 271 24.50 -3.34 12.59
N LEU A 272 23.53 -3.91 11.87
CA LEU A 272 23.76 -4.40 10.51
C LEU A 272 24.29 -3.28 9.60
N PHE A 273 23.66 -2.11 9.63
CA PHE A 273 24.09 -0.97 8.82
C PHE A 273 25.53 -0.54 9.14
N PHE A 274 25.90 -0.39 10.41
CA PHE A 274 27.25 0.03 10.78
C PHE A 274 28.32 -1.01 10.41
N ILE A 275 28.00 -2.30 10.48
CA ILE A 275 28.88 -3.37 9.99
C ILE A 275 29.12 -3.20 8.47
N PHE A 276 28.07 -3.03 7.68
CA PHE A 276 28.19 -2.84 6.23
C PHE A 276 28.85 -1.54 5.83
N ASN A 277 28.60 -0.46 6.58
CA ASN A 277 29.27 0.80 6.34
C ASN A 277 30.77 0.70 6.58
N PHE A 278 31.19 0.00 7.64
CA PHE A 278 32.61 -0.22 7.96
C PHE A 278 33.30 -1.09 6.90
N VAL A 279 32.64 -2.16 6.44
CA VAL A 279 33.24 -3.11 5.50
C VAL A 279 33.16 -2.63 4.04
N LYS A 280 32.02 -2.08 3.61
CA LYS A 280 31.70 -1.90 2.19
C LYS A 280 31.30 -0.48 1.79
N PHE A 281 30.28 0.13 2.40
CA PHE A 281 29.71 1.38 1.86
C PHE A 281 30.64 2.58 2.01
N LYS A 282 31.36 2.68 3.14
CA LYS A 282 32.31 3.76 3.43
C LYS A 282 31.71 5.15 3.14
N ILE A 283 30.54 5.40 3.71
CA ILE A 283 29.75 6.61 3.48
C ILE A 283 30.49 7.85 3.99
N LYS A 284 30.29 9.00 3.32
CA LYS A 284 30.89 10.28 3.71
C LYS A 284 30.41 10.70 5.11
N LYS A 285 31.29 11.33 5.90
CA LYS A 285 31.00 11.75 7.29
C LYS A 285 29.73 12.60 7.43
N HIS A 286 29.45 13.47 6.46
CA HIS A 286 28.26 14.34 6.50
C HIS A 286 26.95 13.54 6.47
N GLU A 287 26.87 12.60 5.54
CA GLU A 287 25.71 11.71 5.37
C GLU A 287 25.58 10.72 6.52
N MET A 288 26.71 10.18 7.00
CA MET A 288 26.76 9.35 8.21
C MET A 288 26.20 10.06 9.44
N LEU A 289 26.54 11.34 9.63
CA LEU A 289 26.00 12.13 10.73
C LEU A 289 24.50 12.39 10.57
N GLY A 290 24.01 12.51 9.33
CA GLY A 290 22.59 12.53 9.01
C GLY A 290 21.87 11.27 9.49
N ILE A 291 22.41 10.10 9.15
CA ILE A 291 21.84 8.80 9.57
C ILE A 291 21.87 8.64 11.09
N ILE A 292 22.97 9.00 11.76
CA ILE A 292 23.05 8.93 13.23
C ILE A 292 21.99 9.83 13.88
N ARG A 293 21.82 11.06 13.38
CA ARG A 293 20.76 11.96 13.88
C ARG A 293 19.37 11.38 13.62
N GLY A 294 19.14 10.82 12.44
CA GLY A 294 17.89 10.15 12.10
C GLY A 294 17.58 8.98 13.04
N LEU A 295 18.58 8.16 13.37
CA LEU A 295 18.44 7.06 14.34
C LEU A 295 18.04 7.56 15.73
N VAL A 296 18.68 8.63 16.22
CA VAL A 296 18.32 9.25 17.51
C VAL A 296 16.89 9.79 17.48
N PHE A 297 16.49 10.50 16.42
CA PHE A 297 15.12 10.99 16.28
C PHE A 297 14.11 9.85 16.16
N SER A 298 14.43 8.78 15.42
CA SER A 298 13.56 7.61 15.33
C SER A 298 13.33 6.96 16.70
N LEU A 299 14.38 6.79 17.50
CA LEU A 299 14.25 6.25 18.86
C LEU A 299 13.41 7.17 19.75
N MET A 300 13.72 8.48 19.78
CA MET A 300 12.96 9.43 20.60
C MET A 300 11.48 9.51 20.18
N GLY A 301 11.22 9.58 18.88
CA GLY A 301 9.88 9.64 18.33
C GLY A 301 9.08 8.36 18.61
N LEU A 302 9.70 7.19 18.42
CA LEU A 302 9.09 5.88 18.69
C LEU A 302 8.70 5.75 20.17
N VAL A 303 9.58 6.16 21.10
CA VAL A 303 9.29 6.12 22.54
C VAL A 303 8.11 7.01 22.90
N ILE A 304 8.09 8.25 22.40
CA ILE A 304 6.99 9.19 22.68
C ILE A 304 5.68 8.66 22.07
N PHE A 305 5.74 8.15 20.83
CA PHE A 305 4.61 7.59 20.11
C PHE A 305 4.01 6.38 20.83
N LEU A 306 4.82 5.37 21.13
CA LEU A 306 4.37 4.16 21.82
C LEU A 306 3.86 4.48 23.22
N THR A 307 4.51 5.39 23.96
CA THR A 307 4.02 5.82 25.28
C THR A 307 2.64 6.46 25.17
N ALA A 308 2.44 7.37 24.22
CA ALA A 308 1.16 8.05 24.01
C ALA A 308 0.03 7.08 23.61
N VAL A 309 0.37 6.10 22.78
CA VAL A 309 -0.55 5.07 22.30
C VAL A 309 -1.00 4.17 23.44
N ASN A 310 -0.05 3.63 24.21
CA ASN A 310 -0.32 2.67 25.29
C ASN A 310 -1.00 3.31 26.51
N SER A 311 -0.63 4.55 26.86
CA SER A 311 -1.13 5.19 28.08
C SER A 311 -2.39 6.03 27.91
N GLY A 312 -2.89 6.27 26.70
CA GLY A 312 -4.05 7.15 26.51
C GLY A 312 -4.89 6.86 25.27
N PHE A 313 -4.25 6.68 24.12
CA PHE A 313 -4.98 6.55 22.85
C PHE A 313 -5.76 5.23 22.77
N MET A 314 -5.12 4.09 23.08
CA MET A 314 -5.79 2.78 23.07
C MET A 314 -6.80 2.64 24.20
N ASP A 315 -6.53 3.19 25.37
CA ASP A 315 -7.46 3.20 26.51
C ASP A 315 -8.80 3.82 26.15
N MET A 316 -8.78 4.99 25.49
CA MET A 316 -10.00 5.64 25.02
C MET A 316 -10.74 4.77 24.00
N GLY A 317 -10.03 4.12 23.08
CA GLY A 317 -10.61 3.17 22.14
C GLY A 317 -11.37 2.04 22.84
N ARG A 318 -10.71 1.39 23.81
CA ARG A 318 -11.32 0.31 24.62
C ARG A 318 -12.56 0.80 25.36
N ILE A 319 -12.47 1.93 26.04
CA ILE A 319 -13.59 2.49 26.84
C ILE A 319 -14.79 2.82 25.96
N ILE A 320 -14.58 3.46 24.81
CA ILE A 320 -15.66 3.74 23.86
C ILE A 320 -16.27 2.43 23.34
N GLY A 321 -15.44 1.44 23.00
CA GLY A 321 -15.89 0.12 22.60
C GLY A 321 -16.79 -0.54 23.65
N MET A 322 -16.37 -0.53 24.92
CA MET A 322 -17.12 -1.08 26.04
C MET A 322 -18.47 -0.37 26.22
N GLU A 323 -18.46 0.96 26.31
CA GLU A 323 -19.68 1.73 26.61
C GLU A 323 -20.69 1.67 25.46
N ILE A 324 -20.26 1.79 24.21
CA ILE A 324 -21.17 1.68 23.06
C ILE A 324 -21.76 0.26 22.97
N ALA A 325 -20.98 -0.78 23.25
CA ALA A 325 -21.45 -2.15 23.25
C ALA A 325 -22.54 -2.40 24.31
N LYS A 326 -22.47 -1.75 25.48
CA LYS A 326 -23.53 -1.76 26.51
C LYS A 326 -24.80 -1.05 26.03
N MET A 327 -24.65 0.06 25.31
CA MET A 327 -25.77 0.91 24.89
C MET A 327 -26.59 0.30 23.76
N SER A 328 -25.95 0.00 22.62
CA SER A 328 -26.65 -0.50 21.43
C SER A 328 -25.72 -1.15 20.42
N ARG A 329 -26.08 -2.36 20.02
CA ARG A 329 -25.42 -3.13 18.95
C ARG A 329 -25.41 -2.37 17.61
N GLY A 330 -26.49 -1.69 17.28
CA GLY A 330 -26.61 -0.91 16.03
C GLY A 330 -25.68 0.31 16.04
N LEU A 331 -25.55 0.96 17.19
CA LEU A 331 -24.64 2.09 17.37
C LEU A 331 -23.18 1.66 17.26
N LEU A 332 -22.81 0.50 17.81
CA LEU A 332 -21.46 -0.06 17.66
C LEU A 332 -21.10 -0.26 16.17
N ILE A 333 -22.01 -0.86 15.40
CA ILE A 333 -21.81 -1.10 13.96
C ILE A 333 -21.69 0.23 13.19
N ALA A 334 -22.56 1.20 13.49
CA ALA A 334 -22.54 2.52 12.85
C ALA A 334 -21.25 3.30 13.18
N THR A 335 -20.81 3.28 14.44
CA THR A 335 -19.55 3.88 14.87
C THR A 335 -18.36 3.22 14.18
N GLY A 336 -18.34 1.89 14.09
CA GLY A 336 -17.32 1.15 13.35
C GLY A 336 -17.26 1.54 11.87
N PHE A 337 -18.42 1.67 11.21
CA PHE A 337 -18.49 2.12 9.82
C PHE A 337 -17.91 3.52 9.63
N VAL A 338 -18.35 4.50 10.43
CA VAL A 338 -17.89 5.89 10.34
C VAL A 338 -16.40 6.01 10.65
N LEU A 339 -15.93 5.31 11.68
CA LEU A 339 -14.51 5.28 12.03
C LEU A 339 -13.68 4.73 10.88
N GLY A 340 -14.10 3.62 10.28
CA GLY A 340 -13.41 3.02 9.13
C GLY A 340 -13.39 3.92 7.90
N LEU A 341 -14.47 4.64 7.62
CA LEU A 341 -14.50 5.64 6.55
C LEU A 341 -13.43 6.73 6.80
N ILE A 342 -13.42 7.30 8.00
CA ILE A 342 -12.53 8.40 8.35
C ILE A 342 -11.08 7.95 8.29
N VAL A 343 -10.73 6.86 8.97
CA VAL A 343 -9.34 6.38 9.08
C VAL A 343 -8.70 6.21 7.70
N VAL A 344 -9.40 5.60 6.75
CA VAL A 344 -8.87 5.40 5.39
C VAL A 344 -8.90 6.66 4.55
N LEU A 345 -9.91 7.51 4.70
CA LEU A 345 -10.00 8.76 3.95
C LEU A 345 -8.82 9.70 4.26
N VAL A 346 -8.33 9.65 5.50
CA VAL A 346 -7.27 10.54 6.00
C VAL A 346 -5.89 9.87 6.00
N GLU A 347 -5.81 8.59 5.67
CA GLU A 347 -4.56 7.82 5.62
C GLU A 347 -3.64 8.34 4.49
N PRO A 348 -2.44 8.88 4.80
CA PRO A 348 -1.53 9.43 3.81
C PRO A 348 -1.05 8.37 2.82
N ALA A 349 -0.82 7.14 3.30
CA ALA A 349 -0.34 6.05 2.47
C ALA A 349 -1.36 5.69 1.36
N VAL A 350 -2.66 5.80 1.65
CA VAL A 350 -3.74 5.62 0.67
C VAL A 350 -3.71 6.72 -0.40
N HIS A 351 -3.36 7.95 -0.04
CA HIS A 351 -3.15 9.00 -1.03
C HIS A 351 -1.96 8.72 -1.95
N VAL A 352 -0.81 8.37 -1.36
CA VAL A 352 0.42 8.10 -2.11
C VAL A 352 0.20 6.94 -3.08
N LEU A 353 -0.42 5.85 -2.62
CA LEU A 353 -0.82 4.75 -3.49
C LEU A 353 -1.80 5.21 -4.57
N GLY A 354 -2.80 6.01 -4.22
CA GLY A 354 -3.73 6.60 -5.18
C GLY A 354 -3.01 7.37 -6.28
N SER A 355 -2.01 8.17 -5.92
CA SER A 355 -1.21 8.94 -6.89
C SER A 355 -0.36 8.03 -7.76
N GLN A 356 0.26 6.99 -7.19
CA GLN A 356 1.02 6.00 -7.95
C GLN A 356 0.14 5.24 -8.95
N ILE A 357 -1.09 4.90 -8.56
CA ILE A 357 -2.06 4.29 -9.47
C ILE A 357 -2.42 5.29 -10.56
N GLU A 358 -2.72 6.54 -10.22
CA GLU A 358 -3.05 7.56 -11.19
C GLU A 358 -1.89 7.75 -12.18
N ASP A 359 -0.64 7.81 -11.73
CA ASP A 359 0.53 7.95 -12.60
C ASP A 359 0.70 6.76 -13.55
N VAL A 360 0.60 5.52 -13.04
CA VAL A 360 0.82 4.30 -13.83
C VAL A 360 -0.35 3.98 -14.77
N THR A 361 -1.56 4.43 -14.42
CA THR A 361 -2.76 4.32 -15.25
C THR A 361 -2.93 5.50 -16.19
N GLY A 362 -1.92 6.36 -16.32
CA GLY A 362 -1.98 7.56 -17.15
C GLY A 362 -3.20 8.40 -16.80
N GLY A 363 -3.55 8.45 -15.51
CA GLY A 363 -4.70 9.05 -14.83
C GLY A 363 -6.08 8.69 -15.32
N TYR A 364 -6.20 7.52 -15.93
CA TYR A 364 -7.48 6.87 -16.21
C TYR A 364 -8.28 6.60 -14.93
N ILE A 365 -7.61 6.27 -13.82
CA ILE A 365 -8.26 6.09 -12.51
C ILE A 365 -7.85 7.24 -11.59
N PRO A 366 -8.78 8.18 -11.28
CA PRO A 366 -8.43 9.32 -10.44
C PRO A 366 -8.24 8.89 -8.98
N VAL A 367 -7.28 9.53 -8.29
CA VAL A 367 -7.02 9.34 -6.84
C VAL A 367 -8.29 9.36 -6.00
N ASN A 368 -9.23 10.25 -6.31
CA ASN A 368 -10.48 10.39 -5.55
C ASN A 368 -11.37 9.15 -5.65
N LEU A 369 -11.43 8.49 -6.82
CA LEU A 369 -12.20 7.25 -6.98
C LEU A 369 -11.58 6.12 -6.15
N ILE A 370 -10.26 6.03 -6.13
CA ILE A 370 -9.50 5.07 -5.31
C ILE A 370 -9.80 5.30 -3.83
N ARG A 371 -9.65 6.55 -3.35
CA ARG A 371 -9.93 6.92 -1.95
C ARG A 371 -11.35 6.58 -1.52
N VAL A 372 -12.37 6.93 -2.32
CA VAL A 372 -13.77 6.65 -1.99
C VAL A 372 -14.04 5.15 -1.97
N THR A 373 -13.52 4.42 -2.97
CA THR A 373 -13.69 2.97 -3.08
C THR A 373 -13.05 2.25 -1.88
N LEU A 374 -11.83 2.63 -1.52
CA LEU A 374 -11.12 2.07 -0.37
C LEU A 374 -11.80 2.41 0.96
N SER A 375 -12.21 3.68 1.14
CA SER A 375 -12.90 4.14 2.33
C SER A 375 -14.21 3.37 2.54
N LEU A 376 -15.06 3.24 1.51
CA LEU A 376 -16.30 2.46 1.57
C LEU A 376 -16.04 0.98 1.86
N GLY A 377 -15.05 0.38 1.21
CA GLY A 377 -14.66 -1.01 1.45
C GLY A 377 -14.24 -1.26 2.90
N VAL A 378 -13.37 -0.41 3.43
CA VAL A 378 -12.84 -0.55 4.80
C VAL A 378 -13.87 -0.17 5.87
N GLY A 379 -14.66 0.88 5.66
CA GLY A 379 -15.80 1.23 6.51
C GLY A 379 -16.76 0.05 6.64
N THR A 380 -17.10 -0.59 5.52
CA THR A 380 -17.93 -1.81 5.52
C THR A 380 -17.23 -2.97 6.24
N ALA A 381 -15.93 -3.15 6.05
CA ALA A 381 -15.16 -4.21 6.69
C ALA A 381 -15.13 -4.08 8.23
N ILE A 382 -14.93 -2.86 8.75
CA ILE A 382 -14.96 -2.61 10.20
C ILE A 382 -16.38 -2.78 10.74
N ALA A 383 -17.41 -2.31 10.01
CA ALA A 383 -18.80 -2.54 10.39
C ALA A 383 -19.15 -4.04 10.49
N LEU A 384 -18.70 -4.84 9.51
CA LEU A 384 -18.84 -6.30 9.54
C LEU A 384 -18.03 -6.95 10.66
N SER A 385 -16.89 -6.38 11.04
CA SER A 385 -16.14 -6.80 12.22
C SER A 385 -16.92 -6.55 13.51
N MET A 386 -17.66 -5.43 13.61
CA MET A 386 -18.57 -5.19 14.73
C MET A 386 -19.75 -6.17 14.74
N VAL A 387 -20.30 -6.51 13.56
CA VAL A 387 -21.34 -7.56 13.44
C VAL A 387 -20.82 -8.90 13.94
N ARG A 388 -19.56 -9.24 13.62
CA ARG A 388 -18.92 -10.47 14.10
C ARG A 388 -18.85 -10.53 15.63
N ILE A 389 -18.44 -9.44 16.28
CA ILE A 389 -18.39 -9.35 17.74
C ILE A 389 -19.79 -9.51 18.36
N VAL A 390 -20.81 -8.96 17.71
CA VAL A 390 -22.19 -9.00 18.21
C VAL A 390 -22.90 -10.33 17.95
N VAL A 391 -22.56 -11.04 16.88
CA VAL A 391 -23.28 -12.24 16.41
C VAL A 391 -22.36 -13.47 16.48
N PRO A 392 -22.53 -14.36 17.47
CA PRO A 392 -21.63 -15.50 17.72
C PRO A 392 -21.53 -16.50 16.55
N ALA A 393 -22.54 -16.55 15.70
CA ALA A 393 -22.55 -17.44 14.53
C ALA A 393 -21.60 -16.98 13.42
N VAL A 394 -21.22 -15.70 13.40
CA VAL A 394 -20.41 -15.09 12.35
C VAL A 394 -18.93 -15.28 12.67
N LYS A 395 -18.19 -15.96 11.79
CA LYS A 395 -16.77 -16.24 11.96
C LYS A 395 -15.93 -15.43 10.97
N LEU A 396 -14.67 -15.17 11.34
CA LEU A 396 -13.72 -14.44 10.48
C LEU A 396 -13.58 -15.05 9.07
N TRP A 397 -13.55 -16.39 8.98
CA TRP A 397 -13.44 -17.11 7.71
C TRP A 397 -14.55 -16.78 6.71
N TYR A 398 -15.74 -16.38 7.18
CA TYR A 398 -16.87 -16.05 6.29
C TYR A 398 -16.61 -14.79 5.46
N PHE A 399 -15.63 -13.99 5.84
CA PHE A 399 -15.23 -12.78 5.11
C PHE A 399 -13.90 -12.98 4.39
N ILE A 400 -12.88 -13.47 5.10
CA ILE A 400 -11.53 -13.63 4.56
C ILE A 400 -11.50 -14.62 3.38
N LEU A 401 -12.13 -15.79 3.53
CA LEU A 401 -12.10 -16.82 2.50
C LEU A 401 -12.73 -16.36 1.17
N PRO A 402 -13.99 -15.88 1.14
CA PRO A 402 -14.59 -15.44 -0.12
C PRO A 402 -13.89 -14.22 -0.70
N ALA A 403 -13.40 -13.29 0.13
CA ALA A 403 -12.69 -12.11 -0.35
C ALA A 403 -11.37 -12.49 -1.04
N PHE A 404 -10.50 -13.28 -0.40
CA PHE A 404 -9.23 -13.71 -1.02
C PHE A 404 -9.46 -14.68 -2.19
N ALA A 405 -10.43 -15.59 -2.11
CA ALA A 405 -10.77 -16.46 -3.23
C ALA A 405 -11.19 -15.64 -4.46
N THR A 406 -12.05 -14.63 -4.25
CA THR A 406 -12.48 -13.71 -5.31
C THR A 406 -11.29 -12.91 -5.84
N ALA A 407 -10.45 -12.35 -4.98
CA ALA A 407 -9.27 -11.58 -5.38
C ALA A 407 -8.30 -12.43 -6.22
N VAL A 408 -8.00 -13.66 -5.79
CA VAL A 408 -7.14 -14.60 -6.53
C VAL A 408 -7.76 -14.97 -7.87
N LEU A 409 -9.06 -15.29 -7.93
CA LEU A 409 -9.72 -15.62 -9.20
C LEU A 409 -9.76 -14.44 -10.18
N LEU A 410 -10.02 -13.23 -9.68
CA LEU A 410 -9.98 -12.01 -10.49
C LEU A 410 -8.56 -11.65 -10.91
N SER A 411 -7.52 -11.99 -10.14
CA SER A 411 -6.12 -11.71 -10.50
C SER A 411 -5.67 -12.40 -11.81
N PHE A 412 -6.33 -13.48 -12.23
CA PHE A 412 -6.09 -14.13 -13.53
C PHE A 412 -6.81 -13.44 -14.69
N LYS A 413 -7.76 -12.55 -14.38
CA LYS A 413 -8.57 -11.80 -15.36
C LYS A 413 -8.22 -10.31 -15.41
N SER A 414 -7.55 -9.79 -14.37
CA SER A 414 -7.09 -8.41 -14.24
C SER A 414 -5.72 -8.18 -14.91
N ASN A 415 -5.40 -6.93 -15.24
CA ASN A 415 -4.06 -6.53 -15.69
C ASN A 415 -3.03 -6.77 -14.55
N PRO A 416 -1.83 -7.34 -14.83
CA PRO A 416 -0.82 -7.66 -13.82
C PRO A 416 -0.37 -6.48 -12.93
N ILE A 417 -0.30 -5.27 -13.48
CA ILE A 417 0.04 -4.06 -12.72
C ILE A 417 -1.02 -3.80 -11.64
N PHE A 418 -2.30 -3.88 -12.01
CA PHE A 418 -3.43 -3.76 -11.08
C PHE A 418 -3.45 -4.85 -10.02
N VAL A 419 -3.01 -6.07 -10.37
CA VAL A 419 -2.88 -7.16 -9.40
C VAL A 419 -1.83 -6.81 -8.34
N GLY A 420 -0.66 -6.30 -8.76
CA GLY A 420 0.40 -5.84 -7.86
C GLY A 420 -0.08 -4.75 -6.91
N ILE A 421 -0.69 -3.73 -7.48
CA ILE A 421 -1.26 -2.60 -6.74
C ILE A 421 -2.33 -3.06 -5.75
N ALA A 422 -3.26 -3.93 -6.16
CA ALA A 422 -4.35 -4.38 -5.29
C ALA A 422 -3.83 -5.13 -4.06
N TYR A 423 -2.82 -5.99 -4.24
CA TYR A 423 -2.22 -6.70 -3.11
C TYR A 423 -1.39 -5.78 -2.20
N ASP A 424 -0.68 -4.81 -2.76
CA ASP A 424 0.04 -3.81 -1.96
C ASP A 424 -0.93 -2.89 -1.19
N ALA A 425 -2.09 -2.57 -1.78
CA ALA A 425 -3.13 -1.74 -1.16
C ALA A 425 -3.69 -2.32 0.13
N GLY A 426 -3.73 -3.65 0.23
CA GLY A 426 -4.15 -4.32 1.46
C GLY A 426 -3.27 -3.96 2.64
N GLY A 427 -1.95 -3.84 2.41
CA GLY A 427 -1.01 -3.40 3.44
C GLY A 427 -1.08 -1.89 3.72
N VAL A 428 -1.32 -1.10 2.68
CA VAL A 428 -1.31 0.37 2.77
C VAL A 428 -2.47 0.95 3.60
N ALA A 429 -3.62 0.27 3.66
CA ALA A 429 -4.80 0.79 4.36
C ALA A 429 -4.81 0.52 5.88
N SER A 430 -3.99 -0.41 6.37
CA SER A 430 -3.95 -0.81 7.78
C SER A 430 -2.90 -0.04 8.57
N GLY A 431 -2.98 1.30 8.54
CA GLY A 431 -2.02 2.17 9.21
C GLY A 431 -2.11 2.18 10.76
N PRO A 432 -1.27 2.98 11.43
CA PRO A 432 -1.14 2.99 12.89
C PRO A 432 -2.45 3.25 13.64
N MET A 433 -3.36 4.02 13.05
CA MET A 433 -4.67 4.32 13.64
C MET A 433 -5.57 3.09 13.73
N THR A 434 -5.45 2.17 12.78
CA THR A 434 -6.21 0.91 12.77
C THR A 434 -5.65 -0.05 13.81
N ALA A 435 -4.32 -0.20 13.86
CA ALA A 435 -3.64 -1.09 14.80
C ALA A 435 -3.78 -0.64 16.27
N THR A 436 -3.97 0.67 16.48
CA THR A 436 -4.14 1.25 17.83
C THR A 436 -5.61 1.37 18.20
N PHE A 437 -6.34 2.32 17.60
CA PHE A 437 -7.66 2.72 18.08
C PHE A 437 -8.77 1.78 17.62
N VAL A 438 -8.77 1.38 16.35
CA VAL A 438 -9.84 0.51 15.80
C VAL A 438 -9.80 -0.86 16.45
N LEU A 439 -8.60 -1.45 16.59
CA LEU A 439 -8.42 -2.73 17.29
C LEU A 439 -8.77 -2.61 18.77
N ALA A 440 -8.31 -1.57 19.47
CA ALA A 440 -8.67 -1.32 20.86
C ALA A 440 -10.20 -1.18 21.07
N LEU A 441 -10.88 -0.48 20.16
CA LEU A 441 -12.34 -0.35 20.18
C LEU A 441 -13.04 -1.70 19.99
N ALA A 442 -12.56 -2.53 19.06
CA ALA A 442 -13.07 -3.88 18.86
C ALA A 442 -12.85 -4.78 20.08
N GLN A 443 -11.66 -4.73 20.69
CA GLN A 443 -11.34 -5.47 21.91
C GLN A 443 -12.24 -5.03 23.09
N GLY A 444 -12.46 -3.73 23.27
CA GLY A 444 -13.36 -3.20 24.29
C GLY A 444 -14.83 -3.62 24.08
N ALA A 445 -15.29 -3.65 22.83
CA ALA A 445 -16.62 -4.17 22.53
C ALA A 445 -16.72 -5.68 22.83
N ALA A 446 -15.69 -6.46 22.46
CA ALA A 446 -15.64 -7.90 22.68
C ALA A 446 -15.53 -8.28 24.16
N SER A 447 -14.88 -7.47 25.00
CA SER A 447 -14.79 -7.72 26.45
C SER A 447 -16.12 -7.50 27.18
N THR A 448 -17.05 -6.77 26.58
CA THR A 448 -18.35 -6.42 27.19
C THR A 448 -19.47 -7.37 26.78
N ILE A 449 -19.41 -7.92 25.56
CA ILE A 449 -20.45 -8.81 25.04
C ILE A 449 -20.19 -10.22 25.57
N GLU A 450 -21.08 -10.74 26.43
CA GLU A 450 -20.92 -12.05 27.09
C GLU A 450 -20.66 -13.22 26.15
N THR A 451 -21.14 -13.14 24.90
CA THR A 451 -20.98 -14.19 23.90
C THR A 451 -19.71 -14.06 23.05
N ALA A 452 -18.95 -12.98 23.23
CA ALA A 452 -17.75 -12.69 22.45
C ALA A 452 -16.48 -13.05 23.23
N ASN A 453 -15.44 -13.43 22.50
CA ASN A 453 -14.11 -13.65 23.06
C ASN A 453 -13.13 -12.62 22.50
N VAL A 454 -12.29 -11.99 23.34
CA VAL A 454 -11.37 -10.93 22.89
C VAL A 454 -10.35 -11.47 21.87
N LEU A 455 -9.75 -12.63 22.11
CA LEU A 455 -8.75 -13.26 21.22
C LEU A 455 -9.36 -13.77 19.91
N VAL A 456 -10.60 -14.24 19.93
CA VAL A 456 -11.30 -14.66 18.73
C VAL A 456 -11.88 -13.45 18.04
N ASP A 457 -12.87 -12.78 18.63
CA ASP A 457 -13.74 -11.79 18.00
C ASP A 457 -13.20 -10.36 18.04
N GLY A 458 -12.43 -10.01 19.07
CA GLY A 458 -11.77 -8.71 19.18
C GLY A 458 -10.62 -8.54 18.18
N PHE A 459 -9.83 -9.60 17.94
CA PHE A 459 -8.87 -9.67 16.84
C PHE A 459 -9.55 -10.08 15.52
N GLY A 460 -8.87 -9.89 14.40
CA GLY A 460 -9.37 -10.09 13.05
C GLY A 460 -9.95 -8.81 12.42
N VAL A 461 -9.94 -7.70 13.14
CA VAL A 461 -10.41 -6.41 12.60
C VAL A 461 -9.39 -5.84 11.62
N ILE A 462 -8.09 -5.92 11.95
CA ILE A 462 -7.00 -5.49 11.05
C ILE A 462 -7.01 -6.37 9.80
N ALA A 463 -7.26 -7.67 9.95
CA ALA A 463 -7.43 -8.61 8.83
C ALA A 463 -8.52 -8.17 7.85
N MET A 464 -9.68 -7.74 8.38
CA MET A 464 -10.80 -7.24 7.59
C MET A 464 -10.43 -5.94 6.87
N VAL A 465 -9.75 -5.03 7.57
CA VAL A 465 -9.24 -3.77 6.99
C VAL A 465 -8.22 -4.03 5.88
N ALA A 466 -7.30 -4.98 6.05
CA ALA A 466 -6.29 -5.29 5.05
C ALA A 466 -6.88 -6.04 3.83
N THR A 467 -7.94 -6.82 4.03
CA THR A 467 -8.56 -7.59 2.94
C THR A 467 -9.46 -6.73 2.05
N ALA A 468 -10.12 -5.71 2.63
CA ALA A 468 -11.06 -4.85 1.91
C ALA A 468 -10.45 -4.12 0.69
N PRO A 469 -9.28 -3.44 0.81
CA PRO A 469 -8.60 -2.79 -0.31
C PRO A 469 -8.25 -3.75 -1.44
N VAL A 470 -7.74 -4.94 -1.10
CA VAL A 470 -7.36 -5.96 -2.08
C VAL A 470 -8.58 -6.34 -2.91
N LEU A 471 -9.70 -6.65 -2.25
CA LEU A 471 -10.93 -7.00 -2.95
C LEU A 471 -11.48 -5.81 -3.76
N SER A 472 -11.52 -4.62 -3.17
CA SER A 472 -12.13 -3.43 -3.77
C SER A 472 -11.38 -2.97 -5.02
N LEU A 473 -10.05 -2.91 -4.96
CA LEU A 473 -9.23 -2.55 -6.12
C LEU A 473 -9.18 -3.66 -7.17
N MET A 474 -9.22 -4.93 -6.78
CA MET A 474 -9.28 -6.03 -7.75
C MET A 474 -10.59 -5.97 -8.55
N ILE A 475 -11.72 -5.72 -7.89
CA ILE A 475 -13.02 -5.49 -8.54
C ILE A 475 -12.96 -4.28 -9.45
N LEU A 476 -12.44 -3.15 -8.95
CA LEU A 476 -12.31 -1.91 -9.70
C LEU A 476 -11.47 -2.12 -10.97
N GLY A 477 -10.28 -2.70 -10.83
CA GLY A 477 -9.38 -3.01 -11.94
C GLY A 477 -10.00 -3.95 -12.97
N THR A 478 -10.72 -5.00 -12.54
CA THR A 478 -11.44 -5.89 -13.48
C THR A 478 -12.56 -5.16 -14.23
N ILE A 479 -13.33 -4.29 -13.56
CA ILE A 479 -14.41 -3.52 -14.20
C ILE A 479 -13.84 -2.59 -15.26
N PHE A 480 -12.76 -1.89 -14.93
CA PHE A 480 -12.11 -0.94 -15.83
C PHE A 480 -11.45 -1.62 -17.04
N GLN A 481 -10.93 -2.82 -16.88
CA GLN A 481 -10.38 -3.58 -18.01
C GLN A 481 -11.45 -4.11 -18.98
N ARG A 482 -12.67 -4.37 -18.49
CA ARG A 482 -13.76 -4.91 -19.31
C ARG A 482 -14.57 -3.86 -20.05
N ARG A 483 -14.52 -2.59 -19.61
CA ARG A 483 -15.21 -1.50 -20.30
C ARG A 483 -14.38 -1.08 -21.51
N LYS A 484 -14.72 -1.65 -22.67
CA LYS A 484 -14.41 -1.03 -23.96
C LYS A 484 -15.05 0.36 -23.99
N VAL A 485 -14.33 1.30 -24.58
CA VAL A 485 -14.79 2.67 -24.85
C VAL A 485 -16.19 2.59 -25.46
N VAL A 486 -17.19 3.10 -24.73
CA VAL A 486 -18.52 3.28 -25.30
C VAL A 486 -18.40 4.54 -26.15
N GLU A 487 -18.34 4.35 -27.47
CA GLU A 487 -18.44 5.47 -28.39
C GLU A 487 -19.80 6.12 -28.22
N LEU A 488 -19.81 7.38 -27.80
CA LEU A 488 -21.02 8.18 -27.87
C LEU A 488 -21.21 8.54 -29.34
N LYS A 489 -22.22 7.92 -29.97
CA LYS A 489 -22.71 8.37 -31.27
C LYS A 489 -23.28 9.78 -31.12
N HIS A 490 -22.45 10.79 -31.32
CA HIS A 490 -22.94 12.05 -31.87
C HIS A 490 -23.04 11.84 -33.39
N GLU A 491 -24.24 12.05 -33.94
CA GLU A 491 -24.41 12.18 -35.39
C GLU A 491 -23.59 13.40 -35.83
N ALA A 492 -22.43 13.15 -36.43
CA ALA A 492 -21.61 14.20 -37.01
C ALA A 492 -22.34 14.74 -38.25
N GLU A 493 -22.62 16.04 -38.27
CA GLU A 493 -22.89 16.74 -39.53
C GLU A 493 -21.62 16.63 -40.41
N GLU A 494 -21.80 16.18 -41.65
CA GLU A 494 -20.75 16.12 -42.67
C GLU A 494 -20.08 17.50 -42.80
N THR A 495 -18.89 17.65 -42.24
CA THR A 495 -18.04 18.79 -42.54
C THR A 495 -17.32 18.51 -43.85
N SER A 496 -17.50 19.43 -44.80
CA SER A 496 -16.95 19.48 -46.15
C SER A 496 -15.51 18.95 -46.23
N PRO A 497 -15.09 18.28 -47.33
CA PRO A 497 -13.71 17.87 -47.53
C PRO A 497 -12.78 19.07 -47.31
N ALA A 498 -11.77 18.88 -46.46
CA ALA A 498 -10.71 19.85 -46.28
C ALA A 498 -10.09 20.16 -47.66
N ALA A 499 -9.94 21.46 -47.96
CA ALA A 499 -9.37 21.92 -49.21
C ALA A 499 -7.94 21.38 -49.37
N VAL A 500 -7.68 20.68 -50.47
CA VAL A 500 -6.33 20.30 -50.90
C VAL A 500 -5.59 21.57 -51.31
N MET A 501 -4.64 22.03 -50.49
CA MET A 501 -3.67 23.04 -50.90
C MET A 501 -2.51 22.36 -51.66
N PRO A 502 -2.07 22.90 -52.80
CA PRO A 502 -0.86 22.43 -53.47
C PRO A 502 0.36 23.04 -52.77
N ILE A 503 1.06 22.25 -51.96
CA ILE A 503 2.34 22.64 -51.37
C ILE A 503 3.44 22.40 -52.41
N THR A 504 4.14 23.46 -52.82
CA THR A 504 5.33 23.35 -53.68
C THR A 504 6.57 23.02 -52.84
N LEU A 505 7.09 21.80 -53.08
CA LEU A 505 8.24 21.14 -52.44
C LEU A 505 9.59 21.68 -52.94
N SER A 506 10.12 22.78 -52.41
CA SER A 506 11.49 23.18 -52.78
C SER A 506 12.43 23.63 -51.67
N ASP A 507 12.04 23.60 -50.39
CA ASP A 507 12.95 23.92 -49.27
C ASP A 507 12.83 22.97 -48.06
N PHE A 508 12.26 21.76 -48.24
CA PHE A 508 11.98 20.82 -47.15
C PHE A 508 12.69 19.47 -47.38
N ASN A 509 13.56 19.06 -46.46
CA ASN A 509 14.25 17.77 -46.55
C ASN A 509 13.62 16.68 -45.66
N HIS A 510 12.83 17.02 -44.65
CA HIS A 510 12.26 16.06 -43.70
C HIS A 510 10.83 16.43 -43.31
N ASP A 511 10.02 15.41 -42.99
CA ASP A 511 8.71 15.55 -42.37
C ASP A 511 8.73 15.03 -40.92
N CYS A 512 7.87 15.61 -40.09
CA CYS A 512 7.53 15.09 -38.77
C CYS A 512 6.21 14.34 -38.86
N LEU A 513 6.26 13.02 -38.72
CA LEU A 513 5.10 12.14 -38.73
C LEU A 513 4.70 11.80 -37.29
N ILE A 514 3.44 12.05 -36.96
CA ILE A 514 2.88 11.84 -35.63
C ILE A 514 1.79 10.77 -35.75
N ALA A 515 2.09 9.56 -35.31
CA ALA A 515 1.10 8.49 -35.20
C ALA A 515 0.55 8.43 -33.78
N VAL A 516 -0.75 8.61 -33.63
CA VAL A 516 -1.48 8.53 -32.35
C VAL A 516 -2.27 7.23 -32.35
N ALA A 517 -2.04 6.38 -31.35
CA ALA A 517 -2.67 5.07 -31.23
C ALA A 517 -3.06 4.76 -29.79
N ASN A 518 -3.87 3.73 -29.59
CA ASN A 518 -4.13 3.13 -28.28
C ASN A 518 -2.83 2.61 -27.65
N ARG A 519 -2.78 2.60 -26.32
CA ARG A 519 -1.62 2.12 -25.56
C ARG A 519 -1.26 0.67 -25.87
N GLY A 520 0.04 0.38 -25.93
CA GLY A 520 0.60 -0.94 -26.19
C GLY A 520 0.91 -1.22 -27.66
N TYR A 521 0.77 -0.23 -28.54
CA TYR A 521 1.02 -0.35 -29.98
C TYR A 521 2.22 0.50 -30.46
N ALA A 522 2.81 1.35 -29.62
CA ALA A 522 3.93 2.21 -30.01
C ALA A 522 5.14 1.43 -30.55
N GLU A 523 5.60 0.39 -29.84
CA GLU A 523 6.71 -0.45 -30.32
C GLU A 523 6.37 -1.08 -31.68
N TYR A 524 5.14 -1.56 -31.84
CA TYR A 524 4.67 -2.16 -33.09
C TYR A 524 4.62 -1.15 -34.25
N ILE A 525 4.15 0.08 -33.98
CA ILE A 525 4.17 1.20 -34.94
C ILE A 525 5.61 1.56 -35.31
N VAL A 526 6.54 1.54 -34.36
CA VAL A 526 7.96 1.79 -34.62
C VAL A 526 8.58 0.70 -35.49
N ASP A 527 8.22 -0.56 -35.26
CA ASP A 527 8.70 -1.69 -36.07
C ASP A 527 8.16 -1.59 -37.50
N LEU A 528 6.85 -1.35 -37.68
CA LEU A 528 6.25 -1.11 -39.00
C LEU A 528 6.90 0.09 -39.72
N ALA A 529 7.15 1.18 -38.99
CA ALA A 529 7.79 2.36 -39.56
C ALA A 529 9.23 2.07 -40.01
N LYS A 530 9.99 1.25 -39.25
CA LYS A 530 11.35 0.83 -39.63
C LYS A 530 11.35 -0.07 -40.85
N GLU A 531 10.38 -0.99 -40.97
CA GLU A 531 10.19 -1.80 -42.17
C GLU A 531 9.95 -0.93 -43.42
N ALA A 532 9.23 0.18 -43.24
CA ALA A 532 8.96 1.17 -44.29
C ALA A 532 10.09 2.20 -44.52
N GLY A 533 11.22 2.10 -43.79
CA GLY A 533 12.43 2.91 -44.01
C GLY A 533 12.73 3.98 -42.96
N ALA A 534 11.92 4.13 -41.90
CA ALA A 534 12.21 5.07 -40.82
C ALA A 534 13.44 4.63 -40.00
N THR A 535 14.27 5.59 -39.59
CA THR A 535 15.51 5.30 -38.86
C THR A 535 15.34 5.29 -37.34
N GLY A 536 14.30 5.95 -36.83
CA GLY A 536 14.03 6.05 -35.40
C GLY A 536 12.72 6.76 -35.11
N ALA A 537 12.31 6.72 -33.85
CA ALA A 537 11.10 7.34 -33.36
C ALA A 537 11.28 7.79 -31.91
N THR A 538 10.51 8.79 -31.50
CA THR A 538 10.33 9.18 -30.10
C THR A 538 8.91 8.87 -29.68
N ILE A 539 8.74 8.19 -28.57
CA ILE A 539 7.42 7.78 -28.06
C ILE A 539 7.06 8.69 -26.89
N PHE A 540 5.88 9.29 -26.96
CA PHE A 540 5.26 10.04 -25.87
C PHE A 540 4.01 9.32 -25.37
N HIS A 541 3.79 9.37 -24.07
CA HIS A 541 2.52 8.95 -23.48
C HIS A 541 1.61 10.18 -23.33
N GLY A 542 0.37 10.05 -23.76
CA GLY A 542 -0.61 11.13 -23.73
C GLY A 542 -2.02 10.66 -23.44
N ARG A 543 -2.93 11.63 -23.34
CA ARG A 543 -4.37 11.41 -23.30
C ARG A 543 -4.98 12.11 -24.49
N GLY A 544 -5.93 11.46 -25.14
CA GLY A 544 -6.65 12.01 -26.28
C GLY A 544 -8.14 11.87 -26.07
N THR A 545 -8.89 12.91 -26.41
CA THR A 545 -10.34 12.82 -26.61
C THR A 545 -10.57 12.97 -28.11
N GLY A 546 -11.07 11.90 -28.74
CA GLY A 546 -11.57 11.99 -30.12
C GLY A 546 -13.03 12.44 -30.12
N ASP A 547 -13.55 12.84 -31.29
CA ASP A 547 -14.93 13.30 -31.47
C ASP A 547 -15.99 12.31 -30.96
N HIS A 548 -15.63 11.06 -30.67
CA HIS A 548 -16.54 9.97 -30.32
C HIS A 548 -16.23 9.25 -28.99
N GLN A 549 -15.30 9.72 -28.15
CA GLN A 549 -14.84 8.95 -26.98
C GLN A 549 -14.93 9.73 -25.66
N ALA A 550 -16.11 9.72 -25.02
CA ALA A 550 -16.24 10.00 -23.59
C ALA A 550 -16.86 8.78 -22.89
N VAL A 551 -16.05 8.07 -22.09
CA VAL A 551 -16.55 6.95 -21.29
C VAL A 551 -17.12 7.49 -19.99
N LEU A 552 -18.44 7.51 -19.86
CA LEU A 552 -19.10 7.88 -18.62
C LEU A 552 -19.30 6.66 -17.72
N LEU A 553 -18.91 6.79 -16.45
CA LEU A 553 -19.28 5.83 -15.40
C LEU A 553 -20.73 6.11 -14.96
N PRO A 554 -21.69 5.17 -15.13
CA PRO A 554 -23.09 5.39 -14.76
C PRO A 554 -23.33 5.49 -13.24
N ILE A 555 -22.31 5.24 -12.41
CA ILE A 555 -22.41 5.27 -10.94
C ILE A 555 -21.79 6.55 -10.36
N VAL A 556 -20.81 7.14 -11.04
CA VAL A 556 -20.06 8.33 -10.60
C VAL A 556 -19.80 9.12 -11.86
N ASN A 557 -20.46 10.27 -12.03
CA ASN A 557 -20.48 11.07 -13.27
C ASN A 557 -19.10 11.66 -13.62
N ILE A 558 -18.12 10.79 -13.89
CA ILE A 558 -16.72 11.07 -14.18
C ILE A 558 -16.48 10.69 -15.64
N GLU A 559 -15.93 11.63 -16.38
CA GLU A 559 -15.54 11.48 -17.78
C GLU A 559 -14.16 10.83 -17.87
N LEU A 560 -14.07 9.68 -18.52
CA LEU A 560 -12.83 8.95 -18.74
C LEU A 560 -12.25 9.25 -20.12
N GLN A 561 -10.98 9.66 -20.13
CA GLN A 561 -10.19 9.89 -21.34
C GLN A 561 -9.29 8.67 -21.61
N PRO A 562 -9.32 8.09 -22.83
CA PRO A 562 -8.49 6.95 -23.17
C PRO A 562 -6.99 7.30 -23.25
N GLU A 563 -6.14 6.37 -22.80
CA GLU A 563 -4.69 6.47 -22.96
C GLU A 563 -4.30 6.33 -24.44
N LYS A 564 -3.46 7.24 -24.92
CA LYS A 564 -2.91 7.21 -26.26
C LYS A 564 -1.38 7.23 -26.20
N GLU A 565 -0.75 6.46 -27.07
CA GLU A 565 0.67 6.58 -27.37
C GLU A 565 0.83 7.43 -28.62
N ILE A 566 1.74 8.40 -28.56
CA ILE A 566 2.06 9.30 -29.65
C ILE A 566 3.48 8.96 -30.12
N VAL A 567 3.59 8.36 -31.29
CA VAL A 567 4.86 8.02 -31.93
C VAL A 567 5.22 9.14 -32.89
N CYS A 568 6.26 9.88 -32.53
CA CYS A 568 6.82 10.95 -33.35
C CYS A 568 8.01 10.41 -34.14
N LEU A 569 7.91 10.43 -35.46
CA LEU A 569 8.94 9.99 -36.39
C LEU A 569 9.42 11.20 -37.19
N ILE A 570 10.72 11.26 -37.45
CA ILE A 570 11.31 12.24 -38.36
C ILE A 570 11.85 11.46 -39.54
N THR A 571 11.28 11.69 -40.71
CA THR A 571 11.51 10.90 -41.92
C THR A 571 11.88 11.80 -43.10
N ASP A 572 12.65 11.27 -44.05
CA ASP A 572 12.88 11.97 -45.31
C ASP A 572 11.55 12.10 -46.08
N ILE A 573 11.39 13.19 -46.81
CA ILE A 573 10.12 13.54 -47.47
C ILE A 573 9.67 12.49 -48.51
N ASP A 574 10.62 11.79 -49.10
CA ASP A 574 10.40 10.74 -50.09
C ASP A 574 9.86 9.44 -49.50
N ILE A 575 10.11 9.16 -48.21
CA ILE A 575 9.63 7.95 -47.52
C ILE A 575 8.44 8.21 -46.58
N SER A 576 8.15 9.47 -46.25
CA SER A 576 7.13 9.84 -45.24
C SER A 576 5.73 9.33 -45.58
N ALA A 577 5.34 9.42 -46.85
CA ALA A 577 4.07 8.89 -47.33
C ALA A 577 4.01 7.35 -47.23
N ASN A 578 5.11 6.67 -47.56
CA ASN A 578 5.20 5.21 -47.49
C ASN A 578 5.08 4.70 -46.04
N VAL A 579 5.77 5.36 -45.10
CA VAL A 579 5.68 5.06 -43.67
C VAL A 579 4.25 5.27 -43.16
N ALA A 580 3.59 6.37 -43.53
CA ALA A 580 2.21 6.65 -43.13
C ALA A 580 1.23 5.58 -43.64
N SER A 581 1.30 5.20 -44.92
CA SER A 581 0.44 4.15 -45.48
C SER A 581 0.67 2.80 -44.80
N HIS A 582 1.93 2.43 -44.51
CA HIS A 582 2.23 1.15 -43.87
C HIS A 582 1.63 1.04 -42.45
N ILE A 583 1.60 2.15 -41.72
CA ILE A 583 0.99 2.22 -40.37
C ILE A 583 -0.55 2.18 -40.48
N LEU A 584 -1.15 2.89 -41.44
CA LEU A 584 -2.60 2.99 -41.58
C LEU A 584 -3.26 1.73 -42.17
N GLU A 585 -2.54 0.99 -43.03
CA GLU A 585 -3.05 -0.21 -43.71
C GLU A 585 -2.91 -1.49 -42.88
N ASP A 586 -2.25 -1.44 -41.71
CA ASP A 586 -2.09 -2.59 -40.82
C ASP A 586 -3.42 -2.98 -40.15
N GLU A 587 -3.86 -4.22 -40.36
CA GLU A 587 -5.15 -4.74 -39.85
C GLU A 587 -5.22 -4.73 -38.32
N GLN A 588 -4.11 -4.97 -37.62
CA GLN A 588 -4.07 -5.03 -36.17
C GLN A 588 -4.20 -3.63 -35.54
N LEU A 589 -3.58 -2.62 -36.17
CA LEU A 589 -3.70 -1.22 -35.82
C LEU A 589 -5.08 -0.66 -36.17
N ALA A 590 -5.66 -1.03 -37.30
CA ALA A 590 -7.01 -0.61 -37.68
C ALA A 590 -8.08 -1.14 -36.71
N GLU A 591 -8.01 -2.41 -36.29
CA GLU A 591 -9.03 -3.02 -35.43
C GLU A 591 -8.87 -2.71 -33.93
N LYS A 592 -7.63 -2.59 -33.44
CA LYS A 592 -7.35 -2.51 -31.99
C LYS A 592 -6.50 -1.31 -31.60
N GLY A 593 -5.64 -0.85 -32.50
CA GLY A 593 -4.77 0.31 -32.30
C GLY A 593 -5.50 1.64 -32.43
N GLU A 594 -6.55 1.72 -33.26
CA GLU A 594 -7.30 2.95 -33.52
C GLU A 594 -6.36 4.13 -33.83
N VAL A 595 -5.63 3.98 -34.94
CA VAL A 595 -4.49 4.83 -35.28
C VAL A 595 -4.90 6.02 -36.13
N ALA A 596 -4.43 7.20 -35.76
CA ALA A 596 -4.46 8.39 -36.58
C ALA A 596 -3.02 8.83 -36.88
N VAL A 597 -2.71 9.11 -38.14
CA VAL A 597 -1.39 9.58 -38.58
C VAL A 597 -1.51 11.01 -39.11
N TYR A 598 -0.68 11.89 -38.58
CA TYR A 598 -0.55 13.28 -39.02
C TYR A 598 0.84 13.51 -39.58
N ILE A 599 0.96 14.27 -40.67
CA ILE A 599 2.25 14.65 -41.25
C ILE A 599 2.38 16.17 -41.19
N ALA A 600 3.40 16.65 -40.50
CA ALA A 600 3.73 18.06 -40.37
C ALA A 600 5.06 18.32 -41.12
N PRO A 601 5.05 19.11 -42.22
CA PRO A 601 6.27 19.46 -42.94
C PRO A 601 7.22 20.27 -42.04
N THR A 602 8.49 19.86 -41.96
CA THR A 602 9.47 20.51 -41.07
C THR A 602 10.40 21.43 -41.83
N VAL A 603 10.30 22.74 -41.56
CA VAL A 603 11.09 23.81 -42.22
C VAL A 603 12.57 23.78 -41.82
N ALA A 604 12.89 23.33 -40.60
CA ALA A 604 14.27 23.21 -40.11
C ALA A 604 14.38 22.15 -39.02
N LEU A 605 15.28 21.17 -39.20
CA LEU A 605 15.67 20.21 -38.18
C LEU A 605 17.10 20.54 -37.73
N ILE A 606 17.25 21.13 -36.54
CA ILE A 606 18.57 21.41 -35.96
C ILE A 606 18.96 20.22 -35.09
N LYS A 607 19.92 19.43 -35.55
CA LYS A 607 20.56 18.39 -34.73
C LYS A 607 21.54 19.06 -33.77
N ASP A 608 21.05 19.53 -32.63
CA ASP A 608 21.91 20.09 -31.60
C ASP A 608 22.64 18.95 -30.88
N LEU A 609 23.82 18.62 -31.38
CA LEU A 609 24.85 17.92 -30.62
C LEU A 609 25.66 19.00 -29.96
N SER A 610 25.63 19.05 -28.63
CA SER A 610 26.59 19.77 -27.80
C SER A 610 27.98 19.83 -28.43
N GLN A 611 28.27 20.92 -29.12
CA GLN A 611 29.61 21.40 -29.41
C GLN A 611 29.72 22.78 -28.77
N ASN A 612 29.96 22.75 -27.47
CA ASN A 612 30.88 23.62 -26.78
C ASN A 612 31.38 22.94 -25.51
#